data_AF-S7XDU3-F1
#
_entry.id   AF-S7XDU3-F1
#
_cell.length_a   1.000
_cell.length_b   1.000
_cell.length_c   1.000
_cell.angle_alpha   90.00
_cell.angle_beta   90.00
_cell.angle_gamma   90.00
#
_symmetry.space_group_name_H-M   'P 1'
#
loop_
_entity.id
_entity.type
_entity.pdbx_description
1 polymer ?
#
loop_
_entity_poly.entity_id
_entity_poly.type
_entity_poly.pdbx_seq_one_letter_code
_entity_poly.pdbx_strand_id
1 'polypeptide(L)'
;MIKFFRKLRQNMIRENKVNKYLLYAIGEIILVVIGILIALQINNWNQELGNKQNEHVIIKNLNLEFKKNKISIEKYIKHHETILSDTRVLIDLVGEPEDVLNRFNLDSLLAQTIDYMSYKPSQSVVLDVISSGKLNLISSDSLRLQFFEWSSNLEKTKKTIIHWIKLIRPLC
;
A
#
# COMPACT_ATOMS: atom_id res chain seq x y z
N MET A 1 -4.94 -51.08 6.15
CA MET A 1 -4.96 -51.03 4.67
C MET A 1 -3.79 -51.80 4.03
N ILE A 2 -2.53 -51.59 4.42
CA ILE A 2 -1.35 -52.31 3.85
C ILE A 2 -1.48 -53.85 3.86
N LYS A 3 -2.01 -54.47 4.92
CA LYS A 3 -2.13 -55.94 5.00
C LYS A 3 -3.16 -56.54 4.03
N PHE A 4 -4.22 -55.79 3.69
CA PHE A 4 -5.29 -56.25 2.80
C PHE A 4 -4.83 -56.24 1.34
N PHE A 5 -4.23 -55.12 0.89
CA PHE A 5 -3.62 -55.02 -0.43
C PHE A 5 -2.44 -55.98 -0.61
N ARG A 6 -1.66 -56.24 0.44
CA ARG A 6 -0.58 -57.26 0.42
C ARG A 6 -1.10 -58.67 0.15
N LYS A 7 -2.24 -59.05 0.74
CA LYS A 7 -2.83 -60.40 0.59
C LYS A 7 -3.46 -60.60 -0.80
N LEU A 8 -4.11 -59.56 -1.33
CA LEU A 8 -4.61 -59.51 -2.71
C LEU A 8 -3.47 -59.62 -3.74
N ARG A 9 -2.36 -58.91 -3.50
CA ARG A 9 -1.16 -58.95 -4.35
C ARG A 9 -0.52 -60.34 -4.39
N GLN A 10 -0.43 -61.03 -3.25
CA GLN A 10 0.09 -62.40 -3.20
C GLN A 10 -0.79 -63.42 -3.92
N ASN A 11 -2.12 -63.29 -3.83
CA ASN A 11 -3.05 -64.20 -4.50
C ASN A 11 -3.08 -64.03 -6.02
N MET A 12 -2.96 -62.80 -6.55
CA MET A 12 -2.98 -62.57 -8.01
C MET A 12 -1.70 -62.97 -8.74
N ILE A 13 -0.53 -62.91 -8.06
CA ILE A 13 0.75 -63.40 -8.60
C ILE A 13 0.73 -64.93 -8.74
N ARG A 14 0.04 -65.63 -7.83
CA ARG A 14 -0.10 -67.09 -7.84
C ARG A 14 -0.95 -67.63 -8.99
N GLU A 15 -1.84 -66.81 -9.56
CA GLU A 15 -2.76 -67.19 -10.65
C GLU A 15 -2.27 -66.82 -12.06
N ASN A 16 -1.02 -66.39 -12.26
CA ASN A 16 -0.46 -65.96 -13.56
C ASN A 16 -1.21 -64.77 -14.23
N LYS A 17 -1.98 -64.00 -13.46
CA LYS A 17 -2.81 -62.88 -13.95
C LYS A 17 -2.07 -61.54 -13.92
N VAL A 18 -0.89 -61.48 -14.55
CA VAL A 18 -0.01 -60.29 -14.55
C VAL A 18 -0.72 -59.05 -15.08
N ASN A 19 -1.55 -59.19 -16.14
CA ASN A 19 -2.32 -58.07 -16.69
C ASN A 19 -3.33 -57.48 -15.69
N LYS A 20 -4.03 -58.31 -14.89
CA LYS A 20 -4.97 -57.82 -13.87
C LYS A 20 -4.25 -57.14 -12.71
N TYR A 21 -3.05 -57.60 -12.38
CA TYR A 21 -2.21 -56.99 -11.37
C TYR A 21 -1.69 -55.61 -11.78
N LEU A 22 -1.25 -55.45 -13.03
CA LEU A 22 -0.84 -54.15 -13.58
C LEU A 22 -1.98 -53.14 -13.58
N LEU A 23 -3.18 -53.53 -14.05
CA LEU A 23 -4.38 -52.69 -14.02
C LEU A 23 -4.73 -52.23 -12.60
N TYR A 24 -4.63 -53.12 -11.62
CA TYR A 24 -4.95 -52.80 -10.23
C TYR A 24 -3.91 -51.87 -9.57
N ALA A 25 -2.62 -52.09 -9.86
CA ALA A 25 -1.55 -51.21 -9.38
C ALA A 25 -1.63 -49.80 -9.97
N ILE A 26 -2.01 -49.68 -11.25
CA ILE A 26 -2.29 -48.39 -11.89
C ILE A 26 -3.46 -47.69 -11.20
N GLY A 27 -4.54 -48.41 -10.89
CA GLY A 27 -5.68 -47.87 -10.14
C GLY A 27 -5.29 -47.34 -8.75
N GLU A 28 -4.42 -48.05 -8.03
CA GLU A 28 -3.91 -47.63 -6.71
C GLU A 28 -3.06 -46.35 -6.82
N ILE A 29 -2.18 -46.26 -7.82
CA ILE A 29 -1.39 -45.04 -8.08
C ILE A 29 -2.30 -43.86 -8.39
N ILE A 30 -3.31 -44.04 -9.26
CA ILE A 30 -4.27 -42.99 -9.61
C ILE A 30 -5.02 -42.51 -8.36
N LEU A 31 -5.48 -43.43 -7.50
CA LEU A 31 -6.15 -43.08 -6.24
C LEU A 31 -5.26 -42.28 -5.29
N VAL A 32 -3.99 -42.68 -5.14
CA VAL A 32 -3.01 -41.94 -4.32
C VAL A 32 -2.76 -40.55 -4.90
N VAL A 33 -2.57 -40.44 -6.21
CA VAL A 33 -2.37 -39.16 -6.89
C VAL A 33 -3.58 -38.24 -6.70
N ILE A 34 -4.81 -38.74 -6.86
CA ILE A 34 -6.03 -37.97 -6.58
C ILE A 34 -6.05 -37.48 -5.12
N GLY A 35 -5.69 -38.34 -4.16
CA GLY A 35 -5.59 -37.96 -2.75
C GLY A 35 -4.61 -36.82 -2.50
N ILE A 36 -3.43 -36.86 -3.11
CA ILE A 36 -2.41 -35.81 -3.01
C ILE A 36 -2.90 -34.51 -3.66
N LEU A 37 -3.51 -34.60 -4.85
CA LEU A 37 -4.05 -33.42 -5.55
C LEU A 37 -5.14 -32.73 -4.75
N ILE A 38 -6.07 -33.49 -4.14
CA ILE A 38 -7.12 -32.92 -3.27
C ILE A 38 -6.49 -32.26 -2.04
N ALA A 39 -5.51 -32.89 -1.40
CA ALA A 39 -4.82 -32.32 -0.25
C ALA A 39 -4.10 -31.00 -0.61
N LEU A 40 -3.40 -30.97 -1.74
CA LEU A 40 -2.77 -29.75 -2.28
C LEU A 40 -3.81 -28.68 -2.60
N GLN A 41 -4.94 -29.06 -3.20
CA GLN A 41 -6.02 -28.12 -3.54
C GLN A 41 -6.62 -27.47 -2.29
N ILE A 42 -6.88 -28.24 -1.23
CA ILE A 42 -7.37 -27.73 0.05
C ILE A 42 -6.35 -26.76 0.67
N ASN A 43 -5.06 -27.12 0.65
CA ASN A 43 -4.00 -26.25 1.16
C ASN A 43 -3.93 -24.92 0.38
N ASN A 44 -3.94 -24.98 -0.95
CA ASN A 44 -3.90 -23.79 -1.81
C ASN A 44 -5.14 -22.91 -1.59
N TRP A 45 -6.32 -23.51 -1.42
CA TRP A 45 -7.55 -22.78 -1.14
C TRP A 45 -7.51 -22.04 0.20
N ASN A 46 -7.01 -22.69 1.27
CA ASN A 46 -6.82 -22.05 2.57
C ASN A 46 -5.82 -20.89 2.50
N GLN A 47 -4.73 -21.04 1.75
CA GLN A 47 -3.75 -19.97 1.53
C GLN A 47 -4.38 -18.78 0.78
N GLU A 48 -5.16 -19.04 -0.25
CA GLU A 48 -5.86 -18.02 -1.02
C GLU A 48 -6.87 -17.24 -0.17
N LEU A 49 -7.60 -17.92 0.73
CA LEU A 49 -8.48 -17.26 1.70
C LEU A 49 -7.69 -16.34 2.65
N GLY A 50 -6.53 -16.80 3.13
CA GLY A 50 -5.64 -15.98 3.96
C GLY A 50 -5.11 -14.75 3.21
N ASN A 51 -4.74 -14.91 1.94
CA ASN A 51 -4.28 -13.80 1.09
C ASN A 51 -5.38 -12.76 0.87
N LYS A 52 -6.61 -13.20 0.60
CA LYS A 52 -7.77 -12.29 0.45
C LYS A 52 -8.09 -11.53 1.74
N GLN A 53 -7.99 -12.18 2.91
CA GLN A 53 -8.15 -11.50 4.19
C GLN A 53 -7.07 -10.43 4.40
N ASN A 54 -5.82 -10.74 4.08
CA ASN A 54 -4.72 -9.79 4.15
C ASN A 54 -4.93 -8.61 3.19
N GLU A 55 -5.34 -8.88 1.94
CA GLU A 55 -5.68 -7.85 0.96
C GLU A 55 -6.76 -6.91 1.50
N HIS A 56 -7.84 -7.44 2.07
CA HIS A 56 -8.90 -6.62 2.67
C HIS A 56 -8.39 -5.72 3.79
N VAL A 57 -7.53 -6.24 4.67
CA VAL A 57 -6.93 -5.46 5.76
C VAL A 57 -6.04 -4.35 5.21
N ILE A 58 -5.20 -4.66 4.23
CA ILE A 58 -4.32 -3.70 3.55
C ILE A 58 -5.15 -2.57 2.92
N ILE A 59 -6.15 -2.90 2.10
CA ILE A 59 -7.00 -1.93 1.42
C ILE A 59 -7.74 -1.05 2.44
N LYS A 60 -8.28 -1.63 3.51
CA LYS A 60 -8.96 -0.89 4.57
C LYS A 60 -8.02 0.12 5.23
N ASN A 61 -6.83 -0.29 5.62
CA ASN A 61 -5.86 0.56 6.30
C ASN A 61 -5.37 1.68 5.38
N LEU A 62 -5.13 1.38 4.09
CA LEU A 62 -4.75 2.37 3.09
C LEU A 62 -5.86 3.40 2.91
N ASN A 63 -7.12 2.98 2.76
CA ASN A 63 -8.24 3.90 2.64
C ASN A 63 -8.35 4.85 3.85
N LEU A 64 -8.16 4.33 5.07
CA LEU A 64 -8.13 5.15 6.27
C LEU A 64 -6.97 6.15 6.27
N GLU A 65 -5.77 5.73 5.87
CA GLU A 65 -4.59 6.61 5.76
C GLU A 65 -4.82 7.71 4.72
N PHE A 66 -5.31 7.37 3.52
CA PHE A 66 -5.59 8.34 2.47
C PHE A 66 -6.69 9.33 2.84
N LYS A 67 -7.75 8.89 3.53
CA LYS A 67 -8.78 9.80 4.05
C LYS A 67 -8.21 10.80 5.06
N LYS A 68 -7.35 10.35 5.97
CA LYS A 68 -6.66 11.24 6.93
C LYS A 68 -5.73 12.22 6.21
N ASN A 69 -4.97 11.73 5.25
CA ASN A 69 -4.08 12.57 4.42
C ASN A 69 -4.87 13.62 3.65
N LYS A 70 -6.03 13.27 3.09
CA LYS A 70 -6.92 14.21 2.39
C LYS A 70 -7.40 15.34 3.32
N ILE A 71 -7.92 14.99 4.50
CA ILE A 71 -8.38 16.00 5.48
C ILE A 71 -7.22 16.91 5.89
N SER A 72 -6.05 16.32 6.12
CA SER A 72 -4.86 17.08 6.50
C SER A 72 -4.47 18.04 5.37
N ILE A 73 -4.27 17.57 4.14
CA ILE A 73 -3.86 18.44 3.03
C ILE A 73 -4.86 19.56 2.76
N GLU A 74 -6.17 19.31 2.88
CA GLU A 74 -7.21 20.35 2.75
C GLU A 74 -7.06 21.44 3.82
N LYS A 75 -6.74 21.07 5.06
CA LYS A 75 -6.43 22.04 6.13
C LYS A 75 -5.19 22.86 5.80
N TYR A 76 -4.14 22.23 5.28
CA TYR A 76 -2.91 22.93 4.89
C TYR A 76 -3.15 23.88 3.71
N ILE A 77 -3.93 23.47 2.70
CA ILE A 77 -4.29 24.32 1.56
C ILE A 77 -5.01 25.57 2.07
N LYS A 78 -6.05 25.40 2.90
CA LYS A 78 -6.79 26.52 3.47
C LYS A 78 -5.91 27.47 4.28
N HIS A 79 -4.98 26.94 5.07
CA HIS A 79 -4.00 27.74 5.81
C HIS A 79 -3.12 28.57 4.88
N HIS A 80 -2.62 27.96 3.79
CA HIS A 80 -1.79 28.68 2.82
C HIS A 80 -2.58 29.71 2.02
N GLU A 81 -3.87 29.48 1.74
CA GLU A 81 -4.74 30.48 1.11
C GLU A 81 -4.87 31.72 2.01
N THR A 82 -5.02 31.54 3.32
CA THR A 82 -5.00 32.66 4.28
C THR A 82 -3.66 33.39 4.27
N ILE A 83 -2.55 32.66 4.34
CA ILE A 83 -1.20 33.26 4.24
C ILE A 83 -1.05 34.09 2.97
N LEU A 84 -1.47 33.54 1.82
CA LEU A 84 -1.37 34.23 0.54
C LEU A 84 -2.24 35.48 0.49
N SER A 85 -3.44 35.45 1.07
CA SER A 85 -4.31 36.63 1.17
C SER A 85 -3.66 37.72 2.01
N ASP A 86 -3.17 37.38 3.20
CA ASP A 86 -2.57 38.36 4.12
C ASP A 86 -1.24 38.89 3.59
N THR A 87 -0.48 38.05 2.89
CA THR A 87 0.75 38.47 2.18
C THR A 87 0.43 39.49 1.09
N ARG A 88 -0.66 39.33 0.34
CA ARG A 88 -1.08 40.32 -0.66
C ARG A 88 -1.44 41.65 -0.01
N VAL A 89 -2.20 41.61 1.09
CA VAL A 89 -2.52 42.82 1.87
C VAL A 89 -1.24 43.52 2.34
N LEU A 90 -0.27 42.77 2.89
CA LEU A 90 1.00 43.37 3.31
C LEU A 90 1.78 43.99 2.14
N ILE A 91 1.82 43.32 0.98
CA ILE A 91 2.47 43.87 -0.22
C ILE A 91 1.81 45.17 -0.66
N ASP A 92 0.47 45.23 -0.65
CA ASP A 92 -0.29 46.42 -1.05
C ASP A 92 -0.10 47.60 -0.07
N LEU A 93 0.30 47.32 1.19
CA LEU A 93 0.60 48.35 2.20
C LEU A 93 2.04 48.88 2.12
N VAL A 94 2.92 48.29 1.30
CA VAL A 94 4.31 48.75 1.19
C VAL A 94 4.37 50.15 0.57
N GLY A 95 4.88 51.11 1.34
CA GLY A 95 5.04 52.50 0.90
C GLY A 95 3.83 53.40 1.16
N GLU A 96 2.77 52.87 1.76
CA GLU A 96 1.63 53.65 2.22
C GLU A 96 1.98 54.53 3.45
N PRO A 97 1.32 55.68 3.63
CA PRO A 97 1.59 56.58 4.74
C PRO A 97 1.08 56.01 6.08
N GLU A 98 1.66 56.48 7.19
CA GLU A 98 1.44 55.94 8.54
C GLU A 98 -0.03 55.95 8.98
N ASP A 99 -0.82 56.94 8.55
CA ASP A 99 -2.25 57.03 8.82
C ASP A 99 -3.06 55.90 8.17
N VAL A 100 -2.62 55.41 7.01
CA VAL A 100 -3.21 54.25 6.32
C VAL A 100 -2.81 52.97 7.03
N LEU A 101 -1.52 52.84 7.39
CA LEU A 101 -0.97 51.66 8.07
C LEU A 101 -1.63 51.40 9.42
N ASN A 102 -1.90 52.45 10.20
CA ASN A 102 -2.54 52.37 11.52
C ASN A 102 -3.99 51.85 11.49
N ARG A 103 -4.62 51.75 10.30
CA ARG A 103 -5.95 51.14 10.15
C ARG A 103 -5.92 49.61 10.07
N PHE A 104 -4.74 49.02 9.91
CA PHE A 104 -4.54 47.58 9.78
C PHE A 104 -3.86 47.00 11.02
N ASN A 105 -4.13 45.73 11.31
CA ASN A 105 -3.43 44.99 12.35
C ASN A 105 -2.17 44.36 11.77
N LEU A 106 -1.13 45.19 11.58
CA LEU A 106 0.13 44.79 10.95
C LEU A 106 0.80 43.62 11.68
N ASP A 107 0.77 43.61 13.01
CA ASP A 107 1.34 42.53 13.81
C ASP A 107 0.69 41.18 13.50
N SER A 108 -0.65 41.15 13.41
CA SER A 108 -1.39 39.93 13.08
C SER A 108 -1.12 39.49 11.64
N LEU A 109 -1.09 40.43 10.70
CA LEU A 109 -0.77 40.14 9.29
C LEU A 109 0.65 39.56 9.18
N LEU A 110 1.64 40.17 9.82
CA LEU A 110 3.02 39.71 9.80
C LEU A 110 3.15 38.32 10.44
N ALA A 111 2.56 38.12 11.63
CA ALA A 111 2.56 36.84 12.31
C ALA A 111 1.94 35.72 11.45
N GLN A 112 0.84 36.02 10.75
CA GLN A 112 0.18 35.05 9.89
C GLN A 112 1.05 34.69 8.67
N THR A 113 1.72 35.67 8.06
CA THR A 113 2.55 35.41 6.86
C THR A 113 3.81 34.58 7.11
N ILE A 114 4.35 34.62 8.32
CA ILE A 114 5.53 33.83 8.70
C ILE A 114 5.18 32.45 9.26
N ASP A 115 3.90 32.14 9.54
CA ASP A 115 3.42 30.85 10.03
C ASP A 115 3.35 29.79 8.92
N TYR A 116 4.47 29.58 8.22
CA TYR A 116 4.58 28.61 7.15
C TYR A 116 4.73 27.19 7.71
N MET A 117 3.72 26.35 7.51
CA MET A 117 3.74 24.93 7.89
C MET A 117 3.85 24.01 6.67
N SER A 118 4.88 23.15 6.60
CA SER A 118 5.00 22.15 5.54
C SER A 118 4.04 20.96 5.75
N TYR A 119 3.25 20.60 4.73
CA TYR A 119 2.47 19.36 4.76
C TYR A 119 3.37 18.12 4.64
N LYS A 120 3.12 17.12 5.49
CA LYS A 120 3.77 15.79 5.43
C LYS A 120 2.69 14.70 5.50
N PRO A 121 2.42 13.96 4.40
CA PRO A 121 1.43 12.88 4.43
C PRO A 121 1.90 11.72 5.31
N SER A 122 0.96 11.06 5.97
CA SER A 122 1.19 9.74 6.57
C SER A 122 1.47 8.73 5.46
N GLN A 123 2.48 7.89 5.67
CA GLN A 123 2.88 6.83 4.74
C GLN A 123 3.14 5.50 5.46
N SER A 124 2.68 5.36 6.71
CA SER A 124 2.97 4.19 7.52
C SER A 124 2.45 2.91 6.88
N VAL A 125 1.24 2.95 6.32
CA VAL A 125 0.65 1.77 5.67
C VAL A 125 1.32 1.48 4.33
N VAL A 126 1.56 2.53 3.52
CA VAL A 126 2.26 2.39 2.23
C VAL A 126 3.66 1.80 2.42
N LEU A 127 4.43 2.30 3.39
CA LEU A 127 5.77 1.81 3.67
C LEU A 127 5.76 0.37 4.20
N ASP A 128 4.81 -0.01 5.07
CA ASP A 128 4.67 -1.41 5.51
C ASP A 128 4.41 -2.33 4.30
N VAL A 129 3.45 -1.99 3.44
CA VAL A 129 3.07 -2.82 2.28
C VAL A 129 4.23 -3.02 1.32
N ILE A 130 5.00 -1.96 1.04
CA ILE A 130 6.17 -2.02 0.15
C ILE A 130 7.30 -2.81 0.80
N SER A 131 7.69 -2.47 2.03
CA SER A 131 8.86 -3.07 2.70
C SER A 131 8.65 -4.55 3.08
N SER A 132 7.42 -4.95 3.36
CA SER A 132 7.08 -6.34 3.68
C SER A 132 6.79 -7.22 2.46
N GLY A 133 6.86 -6.67 1.23
CA GLY A 133 6.56 -7.41 0.00
C GLY A 133 5.09 -7.79 -0.17
N LYS A 134 4.20 -7.29 0.70
CA LYS A 134 2.75 -7.56 0.66
C LYS A 134 2.04 -6.91 -0.52
N LEU A 135 2.72 -6.05 -1.28
CA LEU A 135 2.16 -5.45 -2.48
C LEU A 135 1.63 -6.49 -3.49
N ASN A 136 2.26 -7.67 -3.54
CA ASN A 136 1.84 -8.77 -4.41
C ASN A 136 0.53 -9.44 -3.96
N LEU A 137 0.09 -9.21 -2.72
CA LEU A 137 -1.20 -9.71 -2.22
C LEU A 137 -2.38 -8.86 -2.71
N ILE A 138 -2.12 -7.64 -3.19
CA ILE A 138 -3.16 -6.80 -3.77
C ILE A 138 -3.44 -7.33 -5.18
N SER A 139 -4.62 -7.87 -5.40
CA SER A 139 -5.03 -8.49 -6.65
C SER A 139 -5.20 -7.46 -7.79
N SER A 140 -5.54 -6.21 -7.46
CA SER A 140 -5.75 -5.14 -8.45
C SER A 140 -4.43 -4.54 -8.96
N ASP A 141 -4.09 -4.84 -10.21
CA ASP A 141 -2.92 -4.29 -10.91
C ASP A 141 -2.94 -2.75 -10.96
N SER A 142 -4.11 -2.18 -11.27
CA SER A 142 -4.30 -0.72 -11.32
C SER A 142 -4.00 -0.08 -9.97
N LEU A 143 -4.47 -0.69 -8.88
CA LEU A 143 -4.22 -0.18 -7.54
C LEU A 143 -2.73 -0.27 -7.17
N ARG A 144 -2.04 -1.36 -7.53
CA ARG A 144 -0.59 -1.48 -7.34
C ARG A 144 0.19 -0.39 -8.08
N LEU A 145 -0.18 -0.10 -9.33
CA LEU A 145 0.45 0.97 -10.12
C LEU A 145 0.25 2.35 -9.49
N GLN A 146 -0.97 2.68 -9.06
CA GLN A 146 -1.25 3.95 -8.39
C GLN A 146 -0.43 4.12 -7.10
N PHE A 147 -0.16 3.05 -6.36
CA PHE A 147 0.72 3.13 -5.19
C PHE A 147 2.18 3.41 -5.54
N PHE A 148 2.69 2.77 -6.59
CA PHE A 148 4.04 3.06 -7.08
C PHE A 148 4.16 4.52 -7.55
N GLU A 149 3.17 5.02 -8.28
CA GLU A 149 3.13 6.41 -8.75
C GLU A 149 3.07 7.39 -7.57
N TRP A 150 2.20 7.15 -6.59
CA TRP A 150 2.12 7.94 -5.37
C TRP A 150 3.47 8.01 -4.64
N SER A 151 4.10 6.86 -4.39
CA SER A 151 5.39 6.79 -3.70
C SER A 151 6.50 7.50 -4.49
N SER A 152 6.53 7.32 -5.81
CA SER A 152 7.50 7.97 -6.70
C SER A 152 7.33 9.48 -6.70
N ASN A 153 6.08 9.96 -6.76
CA ASN A 153 5.78 11.39 -6.77
C ASN A 153 6.17 12.05 -5.44
N LEU A 154 5.91 11.42 -4.30
CA LEU A 154 6.34 11.95 -3.01
C LEU A 154 7.86 12.08 -2.88
N GLU A 155 8.62 11.08 -3.34
CA GLU A 155 10.08 11.15 -3.35
C GLU A 155 10.60 12.26 -4.27
N LYS A 156 9.97 12.45 -5.44
CA LYS A 156 10.28 13.59 -6.32
C LYS A 156 10.03 14.92 -5.61
N THR A 157 8.86 15.11 -5.00
CA THR A 157 8.52 16.35 -4.28
C THR A 157 9.51 16.63 -3.15
N LYS A 158 9.88 15.61 -2.38
CA LYS A 158 10.87 15.72 -1.31
C LYS A 158 12.24 16.17 -1.82
N LYS A 159 12.73 15.56 -2.92
CA LYS A 159 13.99 15.97 -3.55
C LYS A 159 13.95 17.41 -4.05
N THR A 160 12.85 17.82 -4.69
CA THR A 160 12.65 19.19 -5.15
C THR A 160 12.69 20.18 -3.99
N ILE A 161 11.98 19.92 -2.89
CA ILE A 161 12.00 20.78 -1.70
C ILE A 161 13.42 20.90 -1.13
N ILE A 162 14.15 19.79 -0.98
CA ILE A 162 15.53 19.80 -0.49
C ILE A 162 16.45 20.61 -1.41
N HIS A 163 16.26 20.51 -2.72
CA HIS A 163 17.02 21.26 -3.70
C HIS A 163 16.78 22.77 -3.56
N TRP A 164 15.51 23.22 -3.48
CA TRP A 164 15.18 24.62 -3.25
C TRP A 164 15.74 25.17 -1.92
N ILE A 165 15.67 24.38 -0.85
CA ILE A 165 16.26 24.77 0.44
C ILE A 165 17.78 24.98 0.31
N LYS A 166 18.48 24.13 -0.44
CA LYS A 166 19.92 24.27 -0.66
C LYS A 166 20.28 25.51 -1.49
N LEU A 167 19.43 25.88 -2.45
CA LEU A 167 19.60 27.07 -3.29
C LEU A 167 19.38 28.38 -2.53
N ILE A 168 18.41 28.41 -1.61
CA ILE A 168 18.02 29.63 -0.88
C ILE A 168 18.92 29.85 0.36
N ARG A 169 19.43 28.79 0.98
CA ARG A 169 20.30 28.88 2.17
C ARG A 169 21.49 29.85 2.07
N PRO A 170 22.24 29.96 0.95
CA PRO A 170 23.33 30.93 0.84
C PRO A 170 22.89 32.39 0.60
N LEU A 171 21.59 32.66 0.46
CA LEU A 171 21.04 34.02 0.26
C LEU A 171 20.52 34.67 1.56
N CYS A 172 20.58 33.96 2.69
CA CYS A 172 20.24 34.45 4.03
C CYS A 172 21.48 34.55 4.92
#